data_AF-A0A7S1WNH6-F1
#
_entry.id   AF-A0A7S1WNH6-F1
#
_cell.length_a   1.000
_cell.length_b   1.000
_cell.length_c   1.000
_cell.angle_alpha   90.00
_cell.angle_beta   90.00
_cell.angle_gamma   90.00
#
_symmetry.space_group_name_H-M   'P 1'
#
loop_
_entity.id
_entity.type
_entity.pdbx_description
1 polymer ?
#
loop_
_entity_poly.entity_id
_entity_poly.type
_entity_poly.pdbx_seq_one_letter_code
_entity_poly.pdbx_strand_id
1 'polypeptide(L)'
;DIRGWGDAPAIKLRKPSSSLRVQLARGKYLGDLKEAIRGDLPVTVLLWGGEGQGLEDWRPVEPLLEEGSRIFCELYHDVRIYRGGPSSLQRFIKVTVKASATLYDVRAAIVKMIWHKYCDLQFVEECEDGRWRQCDEEERLDGRTELLATGSFMDELPAFDVDEEAELVLTVEGAHAGKRVLCRIEGTSDSGETYDVHVLPTTDYDNAGGLSDKYIPRHPKDLLRKTKANSLNPGPRVRPLLKREEAMQMMRELLA
;
A
#
# COMPACT_ATOMS: atom_id res chain seq x y z
N ASP A 1 -6.13 21.70 -21.02
CA ASP A 1 -5.67 22.59 -22.11
C ASP A 1 -4.16 22.68 -22.12
N ILE A 2 -3.55 22.16 -23.18
CA ILE A 2 -2.10 22.27 -23.47
C ILE A 2 -1.88 23.54 -24.31
N ARG A 3 -0.91 24.38 -23.98
CA ARG A 3 -0.52 25.55 -24.80
C ARG A 3 0.97 25.54 -25.10
N GLY A 4 1.28 25.23 -26.34
CA GLY A 4 2.58 25.40 -26.96
C GLY A 4 3.60 24.34 -26.55
N TRP A 5 4.41 23.96 -27.52
CA TRP A 5 5.70 23.33 -27.31
C TRP A 5 6.72 24.45 -27.09
N GLY A 6 7.45 24.44 -25.98
CA GLY A 6 8.47 25.44 -25.70
C GLY A 6 9.72 24.83 -25.07
N ASP A 7 10.85 25.53 -25.17
CA ASP A 7 12.16 25.13 -24.60
C ASP A 7 12.22 25.26 -23.06
N ALA A 8 11.07 25.32 -22.39
CA ALA A 8 11.00 25.51 -20.95
C ALA A 8 11.27 24.17 -20.22
N PRO A 9 12.16 24.14 -19.21
CA PRO A 9 12.57 22.91 -18.54
C PRO A 9 11.52 22.35 -17.55
N ALA A 10 10.36 23.00 -17.39
CA ALA A 10 9.44 22.69 -16.29
C ALA A 10 7.96 22.77 -16.68
N ILE A 11 7.19 21.85 -16.11
CA ILE A 11 5.74 21.78 -16.21
C ILE A 11 5.13 22.84 -15.28
N LYS A 12 4.42 23.83 -15.85
CA LYS A 12 3.72 24.87 -15.08
C LYS A 12 2.23 24.56 -14.97
N LEU A 13 1.75 24.43 -13.73
CA LEU A 13 0.35 24.25 -13.41
C LEU A 13 -0.31 25.61 -13.10
N ARG A 14 -1.48 25.85 -13.69
CA ARG A 14 -2.32 27.03 -13.37
C ARG A 14 -3.74 26.53 -13.08
N LYS A 15 -4.23 26.76 -11.86
CA LYS A 15 -5.57 26.36 -11.38
C LYS A 15 -6.63 27.42 -11.70
N PRO A 16 -7.50 27.24 -12.69
CA PRO A 16 -8.90 27.67 -12.62
C PRO A 16 -9.76 26.55 -12.03
N SER A 17 -10.90 26.93 -11.43
CA SER A 17 -11.81 26.15 -10.58
C SER A 17 -12.38 24.81 -11.14
N SER A 18 -12.01 24.38 -12.35
CA SER A 18 -12.46 23.11 -12.95
C SER A 18 -11.52 22.53 -14.02
N SER A 19 -10.36 23.14 -14.30
CA SER A 19 -9.43 22.63 -15.31
C SER A 19 -7.99 22.89 -14.90
N LEU A 20 -7.11 21.94 -15.17
CA LEU A 20 -5.67 22.08 -14.96
C LEU A 20 -5.00 22.38 -16.30
N ARG A 21 -4.12 23.38 -16.32
CA ARG A 21 -3.28 23.69 -17.48
C ARG A 21 -1.88 23.15 -17.25
N VAL A 22 -1.32 22.47 -18.24
CA VAL A 22 -0.02 21.82 -18.17
C VAL A 22 0.80 22.23 -19.40
N GLN A 23 2.04 22.68 -19.19
CA GLN A 23 3.04 22.87 -20.26
C GLN A 23 3.94 21.66 -20.30
N LEU A 24 4.13 21.04 -21.47
CA LEU A 24 4.95 19.84 -21.63
C LEU A 24 6.12 20.15 -22.57
N ALA A 25 7.32 19.70 -22.18
CA ALA A 25 8.48 19.72 -23.07
C ALA A 25 8.37 18.62 -24.13
N ARG A 26 9.04 18.80 -25.27
CA ARG A 26 9.14 17.76 -26.30
C ARG A 26 9.86 16.52 -25.77
N GLY A 27 9.49 15.35 -26.32
CA GLY A 27 10.08 14.07 -25.93
C GLY A 27 9.62 13.54 -24.56
N LYS A 28 8.59 14.14 -23.96
CA LYS A 28 7.99 13.68 -22.71
C LYS A 28 6.99 12.56 -22.91
N TYR A 29 6.80 11.76 -21.87
CA TYR A 29 5.89 10.63 -21.83
C TYR A 29 4.65 10.94 -20.99
N LEU A 30 3.59 10.16 -21.17
CA LEU A 30 2.36 10.32 -20.39
C LEU A 30 2.58 10.06 -18.89
N GLY A 31 3.60 9.28 -18.53
CA GLY A 31 4.07 9.13 -17.15
C GLY A 31 4.55 10.46 -16.54
N ASP A 32 5.37 11.23 -17.26
CA ASP A 32 5.82 12.57 -16.81
C ASP A 32 4.62 13.51 -16.58
N LEU A 33 3.61 13.43 -17.44
CA LEU A 33 2.38 14.21 -17.32
C LEU A 33 1.58 13.79 -16.07
N LYS A 34 1.44 12.48 -15.81
CA LYS A 34 0.80 11.98 -14.59
C LYS A 34 1.55 12.43 -13.34
N GLU A 35 2.87 12.38 -13.33
CA GLU A 35 3.70 12.81 -12.21
C GLU A 35 3.53 14.30 -11.92
N ALA A 36 3.51 15.14 -12.95
CA ALA A 36 3.25 16.56 -12.78
C ALA A 36 1.86 16.84 -12.20
N ILE A 37 0.83 16.09 -12.62
CA ILE A 37 -0.53 16.22 -12.08
C ILE A 37 -0.61 15.71 -10.63
N ARG A 38 0.10 14.63 -10.30
CA ARG A 38 0.12 14.03 -8.95
C ARG A 38 0.59 14.98 -7.86
N GLY A 39 1.46 15.94 -8.19
CA GLY A 39 1.89 16.97 -7.24
C GLY A 39 0.74 17.82 -6.69
N ASP A 40 -0.38 17.86 -7.41
CA ASP A 40 -1.57 18.66 -7.07
C ASP A 40 -2.84 17.85 -6.79
N LEU A 41 -2.92 16.57 -7.23
CA LEU A 41 -4.12 15.73 -7.15
C LEU A 41 -3.78 14.25 -6.85
N PRO A 42 -4.58 13.54 -6.02
CA PRO A 42 -4.37 12.11 -5.78
C PRO A 42 -4.63 11.28 -7.05
N VAL A 43 -3.93 10.14 -7.13
CA VAL A 43 -3.90 9.10 -8.19
C VAL A 43 -4.80 9.39 -9.40
N THR A 44 -4.17 9.75 -10.53
CA THR A 44 -4.87 10.19 -11.74
C THR A 44 -4.76 9.18 -12.87
N VAL A 45 -5.89 8.72 -13.41
CA VAL A 45 -5.95 8.06 -14.71
C VAL A 45 -6.23 9.12 -15.76
N LEU A 46 -5.39 9.17 -16.79
CA LEU A 46 -5.57 10.07 -17.93
C LEU A 46 -6.36 9.35 -19.01
N LEU A 47 -7.48 9.95 -19.43
CA LEU A 47 -8.35 9.46 -20.48
C LEU A 47 -8.28 10.37 -21.70
N TRP A 48 -8.15 9.76 -22.87
CA TRP A 48 -8.16 10.46 -24.15
C TRP A 48 -9.57 10.49 -24.76
N GLY A 49 -9.92 11.62 -25.40
CA GLY A 49 -11.10 11.72 -26.28
C GLY A 49 -12.48 11.59 -25.61
N GLY A 50 -12.56 11.43 -24.28
CA GLY A 50 -13.83 11.18 -23.60
C GLY A 50 -14.39 9.76 -23.77
N GLU A 51 -13.75 8.92 -24.59
CA GLU A 51 -14.19 7.54 -24.89
C GLU A 51 -13.63 6.48 -23.92
N GLY A 52 -13.08 6.91 -22.78
CA GLY A 52 -12.67 5.99 -21.71
C GLY A 52 -11.41 5.17 -21.99
N GLN A 53 -10.70 5.42 -23.09
CA GLN A 53 -9.42 4.76 -23.34
C GLN A 53 -8.34 5.34 -22.42
N GLY A 54 -7.88 4.50 -21.48
CA GLY A 54 -6.79 4.82 -20.58
C GLY A 54 -5.49 5.04 -21.34
N LEU A 55 -4.79 6.13 -21.02
CA LEU A 55 -3.47 6.43 -21.56
C LEU A 55 -2.37 5.74 -20.73
N GLU A 56 -1.56 4.93 -21.41
CA GLU A 56 -0.44 4.19 -20.81
C GLU A 56 0.79 5.09 -20.60
N ASP A 57 1.49 4.91 -19.48
CA ASP A 57 2.56 5.81 -19.03
C ASP A 57 3.73 5.91 -20.02
N TRP A 58 4.06 4.81 -20.68
CA TRP A 58 5.20 4.69 -21.60
C TRP A 58 4.95 5.32 -22.98
N ARG A 59 3.72 5.75 -23.26
CA ARG A 59 3.41 6.37 -24.55
C ARG A 59 3.94 7.80 -24.59
N PRO A 60 4.60 8.20 -25.70
CA PRO A 60 5.07 9.56 -25.86
C PRO A 60 3.87 10.51 -26.02
N VAL A 61 3.99 11.71 -25.45
CA VAL A 61 2.94 12.73 -25.53
C VAL A 61 2.74 13.18 -26.98
N GLU A 62 3.83 13.34 -27.74
CA GLU A 62 3.79 13.48 -29.20
C GLU A 62 3.79 12.07 -29.83
N PRO A 63 2.93 11.76 -30.82
CA PRO A 63 1.96 12.63 -31.50
C PRO A 63 0.55 12.59 -30.90
N LEU A 64 0.37 11.97 -29.73
CA LEU A 64 -0.96 11.71 -29.16
C LEU A 64 -1.72 12.98 -28.81
N LEU A 65 -1.04 14.00 -28.29
CA LEU A 65 -1.65 15.24 -27.85
C LEU A 65 -1.13 16.40 -28.69
N GLU A 66 -2.02 17.10 -29.38
CA GLU A 66 -1.70 18.37 -30.03
C GLU A 66 -1.90 19.55 -29.06
N GLU A 67 -1.32 20.71 -29.38
CA GLU A 67 -1.64 21.94 -28.67
C GLU A 67 -3.15 22.20 -28.69
N GLY A 68 -3.71 22.57 -27.54
CA GLY A 68 -5.16 22.77 -27.37
C GLY A 68 -5.93 21.50 -27.02
N SER A 69 -5.28 20.32 -27.02
CA SER A 69 -5.94 19.06 -26.65
C SER A 69 -6.50 19.11 -25.22
N ARG A 70 -7.67 18.47 -25.07
CA ARG A 70 -8.33 18.24 -23.78
C ARG A 70 -8.17 16.79 -23.39
N ILE A 71 -7.68 16.58 -22.18
CA ILE A 71 -7.54 15.27 -21.57
C ILE A 71 -8.47 15.26 -20.37
N PHE A 72 -9.21 14.17 -20.21
CA PHE A 72 -10.03 13.96 -19.03
C PHE A 72 -9.20 13.24 -17.98
N CYS A 73 -9.27 13.72 -16.75
CA CYS A 73 -8.60 13.11 -15.61
C CYS A 73 -9.66 12.45 -14.74
N GLU A 74 -9.62 11.13 -14.62
CA GLU A 74 -10.38 10.46 -13.57
C GLU A 74 -9.55 10.44 -12.29
N LEU A 75 -10.15 10.99 -11.24
CA LEU A 75 -9.56 11.02 -9.91
C LEU A 75 -9.92 9.73 -9.19
N TYR A 76 -8.92 9.13 -8.57
CA TYR A 76 -9.10 7.99 -7.69
C TYR A 76 -8.66 8.34 -6.28
N HIS A 77 -9.33 7.74 -5.31
CA HIS A 77 -9.01 7.84 -3.90
C HIS A 77 -8.71 6.46 -3.35
N ASP A 78 -7.69 6.42 -2.50
CA ASP A 78 -7.45 5.30 -1.63
C ASP A 78 -8.34 5.45 -0.41
N VAL A 79 -9.26 4.51 -0.25
CA VAL A 79 -10.17 4.45 0.88
C VAL A 79 -9.70 3.36 1.83
N ARG A 80 -9.53 3.71 3.11
CA ARG A 80 -9.24 2.79 4.20
C ARG A 80 -10.55 2.41 4.89
N ILE A 81 -10.84 1.12 4.97
CA ILE A 81 -12.02 0.59 5.64
C ILE A 81 -11.59 -0.10 6.91
N TYR A 82 -11.97 0.46 8.05
CA TYR A 82 -11.63 -0.05 9.38
C TYR A 82 -12.81 -0.82 9.98
N ARG A 83 -12.50 -1.79 10.85
CA ARG A 83 -13.51 -2.49 11.65
C ARG A 83 -14.19 -1.53 12.62
N GLY A 84 -15.52 -1.46 12.56
CA GLY A 84 -16.33 -0.84 13.60
C GLY A 84 -16.25 -1.65 14.89
N GLY A 85 -15.73 -1.04 15.97
CA GLY A 85 -15.66 -1.66 17.29
C GLY A 85 -14.56 -1.08 18.19
N PRO A 86 -14.63 -1.32 19.52
CA PRO A 86 -13.81 -0.65 20.52
C PRO A 86 -12.33 -1.12 20.62
N SER A 87 -11.74 -1.74 19.59
CA SER A 87 -10.40 -2.33 19.69
C SER A 87 -9.31 -1.53 18.97
N SER A 88 -8.30 -1.15 19.74
CA SER A 88 -7.16 -0.26 19.42
C SER A 88 -6.09 -0.83 18.48
N LEU A 89 -6.40 -1.86 17.69
CA LEU A 89 -5.54 -2.39 16.63
C LEU A 89 -6.38 -2.45 15.35
N GLN A 90 -6.68 -1.27 14.81
CA GLN A 90 -7.58 -1.09 13.69
C GLN A 90 -6.88 -1.52 12.39
N ARG A 91 -6.96 -2.82 12.08
CA ARG A 91 -6.69 -3.30 10.72
C ARG A 91 -7.66 -2.62 9.76
N PHE A 92 -7.16 -2.26 8.59
CA PHE A 92 -7.97 -1.69 7.54
C PHE A 92 -7.72 -2.36 6.20
N ILE A 93 -8.76 -2.38 5.39
CA ILE A 93 -8.66 -2.73 3.97
C ILE A 93 -8.41 -1.44 3.21
N LYS A 94 -7.45 -1.46 2.30
CA LYS A 94 -7.25 -0.36 1.35
C LYS A 94 -7.85 -0.73 0.01
N VAL A 95 -8.81 0.05 -0.49
CA VAL A 95 -9.31 -0.07 -1.87
C VAL A 95 -9.13 1.25 -2.60
N THR A 96 -8.81 1.17 -3.89
CA THR A 96 -8.71 2.33 -4.77
C THR A 96 -9.97 2.42 -5.61
N VAL A 97 -10.71 3.53 -5.47
CA VAL A 97 -12.01 3.76 -6.13
C VAL A 97 -12.05 5.15 -6.74
N LYS A 98 -12.98 5.42 -7.65
CA LYS A 98 -13.14 6.75 -8.24
C LYS A 98 -13.52 7.77 -7.16
N ALA A 99 -13.09 9.02 -7.30
CA ALA A 99 -13.47 10.10 -6.38
C ALA A 99 -14.99 10.34 -6.33
N SER A 100 -15.67 10.05 -7.44
CA SER A 100 -17.12 10.14 -7.57
C SER A 100 -17.87 8.89 -7.10
N ALA A 101 -17.16 7.88 -6.61
CA ALA A 101 -17.70 6.57 -6.25
C ALA A 101 -18.69 6.65 -5.08
N THR A 102 -19.64 5.72 -5.10
CA THR A 102 -20.57 5.51 -3.99
C THR A 102 -20.07 4.42 -3.06
N LEU A 103 -20.72 4.25 -1.90
CA LEU A 103 -20.41 3.14 -0.99
C LEU A 103 -20.67 1.78 -1.63
N TYR A 104 -21.63 1.67 -2.57
CA TYR A 104 -21.80 0.49 -3.42
C TYR A 104 -20.51 0.13 -4.18
N ASP A 105 -19.88 1.11 -4.83
CA ASP A 105 -18.64 0.90 -5.60
C ASP A 105 -17.50 0.44 -4.69
N VAL A 106 -17.41 1.00 -3.47
CA VAL A 106 -16.43 0.57 -2.46
C VAL A 106 -16.67 -0.88 -2.05
N ARG A 107 -17.92 -1.25 -1.77
CA ARG A 107 -18.29 -2.64 -1.46
C ARG A 107 -17.93 -3.58 -2.61
N ALA A 108 -18.26 -3.22 -3.84
CA ALA A 108 -17.92 -4.00 -5.03
C ALA A 108 -16.40 -4.18 -5.18
N ALA A 109 -15.61 -3.14 -4.92
CA ALA A 109 -14.15 -3.21 -4.93
C ALA A 109 -13.62 -4.16 -3.85
N ILE A 110 -14.17 -4.11 -2.63
CA ILE A 110 -13.80 -5.03 -1.53
C ILE A 110 -14.15 -6.47 -1.89
N VAL A 111 -15.38 -6.73 -2.36
CA VAL A 111 -15.85 -8.06 -2.77
C VAL A 111 -14.95 -8.65 -3.86
N LYS A 112 -14.56 -7.84 -4.84
CA LYS A 112 -13.63 -8.25 -5.90
C LYS A 112 -12.24 -8.58 -5.35
N MET A 113 -11.78 -7.86 -4.33
CA MET A 113 -10.48 -8.08 -3.70
C MET A 113 -10.47 -9.38 -2.87
N ILE A 114 -11.51 -9.65 -2.10
CA ILE A 114 -11.58 -10.82 -1.18
C ILE A 114 -12.15 -12.07 -1.84
N TRP A 115 -12.60 -12.01 -3.11
CA TRP A 115 -13.16 -13.11 -3.89
C TRP A 115 -14.35 -13.85 -3.23
N HIS A 116 -14.99 -13.23 -2.24
CA HIS A 116 -16.05 -13.87 -1.48
C HIS A 116 -17.43 -13.54 -2.07
N LYS A 117 -18.20 -14.57 -2.43
CA LYS A 117 -19.56 -14.42 -3.01
C LYS A 117 -20.57 -13.81 -2.03
N TYR A 118 -20.27 -13.84 -0.73
CA TYR A 118 -21.15 -13.36 0.32
C TYR A 118 -20.36 -12.52 1.32
N CYS A 119 -20.24 -11.23 1.04
CA CYS A 119 -19.66 -10.27 1.97
C CYS A 119 -20.81 -9.56 2.69
N ASP A 120 -21.04 -9.91 3.96
CA ASP A 120 -21.94 -9.19 4.86
C ASP A 120 -21.26 -7.91 5.38
N LEU A 121 -20.85 -7.05 4.43
CA LEU A 121 -20.24 -5.76 4.67
C LEU A 121 -21.35 -4.72 4.81
N GLN A 122 -21.35 -4.03 5.94
CA GLN A 122 -22.20 -2.86 6.16
C GLN A 122 -21.32 -1.68 6.55
N PHE A 123 -21.41 -0.59 5.79
CA PHE A 123 -20.76 0.65 6.17
C PHE A 123 -21.54 1.33 7.28
N VAL A 124 -20.80 1.83 8.27
CA VAL A 124 -21.37 2.52 9.41
C VAL A 124 -20.64 3.82 9.67
N GLU A 125 -21.31 4.72 10.36
CA GLU A 125 -20.79 6.02 10.76
C GLU A 125 -21.17 6.26 12.22
N GLU A 126 -20.24 6.79 13.02
CA GLU A 126 -20.52 7.19 14.39
C GLU A 126 -21.16 8.59 14.38
N CYS A 127 -22.38 8.68 14.91
CA CYS A 127 -23.10 9.93 15.07
C CYS A 127 -22.59 10.71 16.29
N GLU A 128 -22.92 12.00 16.38
CA GLU A 128 -22.52 12.87 17.50
C GLU A 128 -23.00 12.38 18.87
N ASP A 129 -24.07 11.58 18.91
CA ASP A 129 -24.63 10.97 20.12
C ASP A 129 -23.93 9.66 20.51
N GLY A 130 -22.86 9.27 19.80
CA GLY A 130 -22.11 8.03 19.99
C GLY A 130 -22.84 6.78 19.49
N ARG A 131 -23.96 6.93 18.78
CA ARG A 131 -24.64 5.81 18.12
C ARG A 131 -24.07 5.56 16.74
N TRP A 132 -24.24 4.34 16.26
CA TRP A 132 -23.85 3.93 14.92
C TRP A 132 -25.04 4.03 13.97
N ARG A 133 -24.85 4.72 12.85
CA ARG A 133 -25.79 4.76 11.73
C ARG A 133 -25.26 3.87 10.61
N GLN A 134 -26.13 3.08 10.00
CA GLN A 134 -25.81 2.40 8.75
C GLN A 134 -25.87 3.39 7.58
N CYS A 135 -24.83 3.41 6.75
CA CYS A 135 -24.78 4.24 5.56
C CYS A 135 -25.55 3.60 4.40
N ASP A 136 -26.17 4.42 3.55
CA ASP A 136 -26.81 3.94 2.32
C ASP A 136 -25.75 3.65 1.24
N GLU A 137 -25.98 2.61 0.43
CA GLU A 137 -25.08 2.23 -0.66
C GLU A 137 -24.99 3.31 -1.76
N GLU A 138 -26.03 4.13 -1.90
CA GLU A 138 -26.08 5.27 -2.83
C GLU A 138 -25.30 6.50 -2.34
N GLU A 139 -24.89 6.53 -1.06
CA GLU A 139 -24.09 7.63 -0.53
C GLU A 139 -22.75 7.74 -1.27
N ARG A 140 -22.39 8.96 -1.66
CA ARG A 140 -21.10 9.26 -2.28
C ARG A 140 -20.01 9.33 -1.23
N LEU A 141 -18.76 9.08 -1.63
CA LEU A 141 -17.63 9.26 -0.71
C LEU A 141 -17.47 10.71 -0.26
N ASP A 142 -17.75 11.69 -1.13
CA ASP A 142 -17.67 13.13 -0.82
C ASP A 142 -16.36 13.54 -0.13
N GLY A 143 -15.25 12.92 -0.54
CA GLY A 143 -13.91 13.18 0.01
C GLY A 143 -13.55 12.32 1.23
N ARG A 144 -14.45 11.45 1.72
CA ARG A 144 -14.13 10.45 2.75
C ARG A 144 -13.07 9.47 2.23
N THR A 145 -11.93 9.44 2.91
CA THR A 145 -10.85 8.47 2.65
C THR A 145 -10.80 7.37 3.70
N GLU A 146 -11.62 7.48 4.74
CA GLU A 146 -11.69 6.54 5.86
C GLU A 146 -13.15 6.21 6.11
N LEU A 147 -13.46 4.92 6.15
CA LEU A 147 -14.79 4.39 6.39
C LEU A 147 -14.75 3.37 7.51
N LEU A 148 -15.84 3.28 8.25
CA LEU A 148 -16.05 2.24 9.24
C LEU A 148 -17.00 1.20 8.65
N ALA A 149 -16.73 -0.06 8.89
CA ALA A 149 -17.61 -1.13 8.46
C ALA A 149 -17.73 -2.24 9.50
N THR A 150 -18.89 -2.87 9.53
CA THR A 150 -19.20 -4.06 10.30
C THR A 150 -19.41 -5.23 9.34
N GLY A 151 -19.27 -6.45 9.87
CA GLY A 151 -19.39 -7.68 9.10
C GLY A 151 -18.34 -8.72 9.46
N SER A 152 -18.68 -10.00 9.25
CA SER A 152 -17.77 -11.12 9.48
C SER A 152 -16.61 -11.17 8.49
N PHE A 153 -16.71 -10.50 7.34
CA PHE A 153 -15.69 -10.52 6.29
C PHE A 153 -14.32 -9.94 6.77
N MET A 154 -14.31 -9.09 7.79
CA MET A 154 -13.03 -8.59 8.35
C MET A 154 -12.27 -9.67 9.13
N ASP A 155 -12.95 -10.71 9.58
CA ASP A 155 -12.32 -11.88 10.21
C ASP A 155 -11.65 -12.78 9.15
N GLU A 156 -12.02 -12.63 7.88
CA GLU A 156 -11.50 -13.38 6.73
C GLU A 156 -10.36 -12.65 5.99
N LEU A 157 -9.95 -11.47 6.46
CA LEU A 157 -8.83 -10.75 5.85
C LEU A 157 -7.54 -11.59 5.87
N PRO A 158 -6.65 -11.40 4.86
CA PRO A 158 -5.33 -12.00 4.90
C PRO A 158 -4.71 -11.65 6.26
N ALA A 159 -4.23 -12.67 6.95
CA ALA A 159 -3.71 -12.50 8.29
C ALA A 159 -2.45 -11.65 8.29
N PHE A 160 -1.75 -11.53 7.17
CA PHE A 160 -0.52 -10.77 7.05
C PHE A 160 -0.61 -9.78 5.88
N ASP A 161 -0.07 -8.59 6.08
CA ASP A 161 0.08 -7.58 5.03
C ASP A 161 1.35 -7.88 4.19
N VAL A 162 1.38 -7.45 2.94
CA VAL A 162 2.63 -7.43 2.15
C VAL A 162 3.65 -6.53 2.84
N ASP A 163 4.91 -6.93 2.83
CA ASP A 163 6.04 -6.39 3.58
C ASP A 163 5.98 -6.58 5.12
N GLU A 164 4.95 -7.25 5.66
CA GLU A 164 4.90 -7.58 7.10
C GLU A 164 5.95 -8.64 7.46
N GLU A 165 6.62 -8.48 8.59
CA GLU A 165 7.51 -9.51 9.16
C GLU A 165 6.72 -10.53 9.99
N ALA A 166 6.89 -11.81 9.67
CA ALA A 166 6.25 -12.94 10.33
C ALA A 166 7.28 -14.00 10.76
N GLU A 167 6.88 -14.91 11.63
CA GLU A 167 7.59 -16.15 11.90
C GLU A 167 7.00 -17.27 11.03
N LEU A 168 7.86 -17.91 10.24
CA LEU A 168 7.59 -19.08 9.42
C LEU A 168 8.04 -20.36 10.14
N VAL A 169 7.17 -21.37 10.24
CA VAL A 169 7.56 -22.71 10.68
C VAL A 169 8.21 -23.47 9.52
N LEU A 170 9.46 -23.89 9.69
CA LEU A 170 10.17 -24.71 8.69
C LEU A 170 9.56 -26.12 8.65
N THR A 171 8.94 -26.49 7.54
CA THR A 171 8.38 -27.83 7.31
C THR A 171 9.31 -28.78 6.56
N VAL A 172 10.47 -28.30 6.10
CA VAL A 172 11.46 -29.13 5.40
C VAL A 172 12.08 -30.14 6.37
N GLU A 173 12.23 -31.39 5.92
CA GLU A 173 12.92 -32.43 6.68
C GLU A 173 14.36 -32.04 7.01
N GLY A 174 14.79 -32.26 8.25
CA GLY A 174 16.15 -31.99 8.71
C GLY A 174 16.23 -31.54 10.16
N ALA A 175 17.43 -31.17 10.60
CA ALA A 175 17.73 -30.78 11.99
C ALA A 175 16.98 -29.53 12.49
N HIS A 176 16.27 -28.83 11.60
CA HIS A 176 15.55 -27.60 11.88
C HIS A 176 14.06 -27.68 11.54
N ALA A 177 13.55 -28.88 11.21
CA ALA A 177 12.11 -29.10 11.06
C ALA A 177 11.35 -28.65 12.33
N GLY A 178 10.27 -27.90 12.14
CA GLY A 178 9.46 -27.33 13.22
C GLY A 178 10.04 -26.08 13.89
N LYS A 179 11.28 -25.68 13.57
CA LYS A 179 11.83 -24.41 14.05
C LYS A 179 11.19 -23.23 13.31
N ARG A 180 11.30 -22.05 13.92
CA ARG A 180 10.72 -20.83 13.40
C ARG A 180 11.80 -19.89 12.93
N VAL A 181 11.57 -19.28 11.77
CA VAL A 181 12.47 -18.30 11.18
C VAL A 181 11.70 -17.03 10.86
N LEU A 182 12.37 -15.90 10.90
CA LEU A 182 11.77 -14.65 10.45
C LEU A 182 11.65 -14.68 8.93
N CYS A 183 10.51 -14.22 8.43
CA CYS A 183 10.26 -14.01 7.01
C CYS A 183 9.54 -12.69 6.82
N ARG A 184 9.58 -12.18 5.60
CA ARG A 184 8.77 -11.07 5.12
C ARG A 184 7.74 -11.59 4.14
N ILE A 185 6.51 -11.09 4.23
CA ILE A 185 5.47 -11.42 3.27
C ILE A 185 5.72 -10.62 1.99
N GLU A 186 5.85 -11.31 0.85
CA GLU A 186 6.04 -10.68 -0.47
C GLU A 186 4.71 -10.65 -1.25
N GLY A 187 3.77 -11.54 -0.93
CA GLY A 187 2.50 -11.62 -1.63
C GLY A 187 1.47 -12.51 -0.92
N THR A 188 0.22 -12.42 -1.35
CA THR A 188 -0.90 -13.21 -0.85
C THR A 188 -1.62 -13.86 -2.01
N SER A 189 -2.01 -15.13 -1.88
CA SER A 189 -2.93 -15.73 -2.83
C SER A 189 -4.30 -15.05 -2.78
N ASP A 190 -5.06 -15.12 -3.87
CA ASP A 190 -6.42 -14.54 -3.98
C ASP A 190 -7.37 -14.98 -2.85
N SER A 191 -7.13 -16.16 -2.25
CA SER A 191 -7.91 -16.70 -1.12
C SER A 191 -7.42 -16.32 0.28
N GLY A 192 -6.24 -15.71 0.43
CA GLY A 192 -5.63 -15.44 1.74
C GLY A 192 -5.16 -16.67 2.55
N GLU A 193 -5.31 -17.87 1.99
CA GLU A 193 -4.90 -19.16 2.60
C GLU A 193 -3.40 -19.44 2.46
N THR A 194 -2.75 -18.83 1.46
CA THR A 194 -1.30 -18.97 1.24
C THR A 194 -0.64 -17.63 0.99
N TYR A 195 0.64 -17.54 1.37
CA TYR A 195 1.46 -16.33 1.29
C TYR A 195 2.75 -16.65 0.56
N ASP A 196 3.17 -15.75 -0.31
CA ASP A 196 4.51 -15.75 -0.84
C ASP A 196 5.41 -15.07 0.19
N VAL A 197 6.46 -15.75 0.64
CA VAL A 197 7.30 -15.28 1.73
C VAL A 197 8.77 -15.28 1.35
N HIS A 198 9.50 -14.31 1.85
CA HIS A 198 10.95 -14.26 1.77
C HIS A 198 11.53 -14.48 3.17
N VAL A 199 12.19 -15.62 3.37
CA VAL A 199 12.88 -15.93 4.64
C VAL A 199 14.06 -14.98 4.80
N LEU A 200 14.08 -14.24 5.92
CA LEU A 200 15.14 -13.27 6.18
C LEU A 200 16.45 -14.00 6.53
N PRO A 201 17.62 -13.43 6.18
CA PRO A 201 18.91 -13.97 6.57
C PRO A 201 19.02 -14.17 8.08
N THR A 202 19.51 -15.33 8.51
CA THR A 202 19.74 -15.64 9.93
C THR A 202 21.05 -16.40 10.13
N THR A 203 21.79 -16.03 11.18
CA THR A 203 23.03 -16.72 11.61
C THR A 203 22.75 -17.94 12.47
N ASP A 204 21.57 -17.99 13.12
CA ASP A 204 21.21 -19.10 14.02
C ASP A 204 20.95 -20.40 13.25
N TYR A 205 20.55 -20.24 11.99
CA TYR A 205 20.38 -21.30 11.03
C TYR A 205 21.04 -20.87 9.72
N ASP A 206 22.38 -20.82 9.71
CA ASP A 206 23.20 -20.69 8.49
C ASP A 206 22.74 -21.63 7.37
N ASN A 207 21.92 -22.64 7.71
CA ASN A 207 21.21 -23.49 6.79
C ASN A 207 19.81 -23.81 7.32
N ALA A 208 18.85 -22.88 7.38
CA ALA A 208 17.42 -23.17 7.61
C ALA A 208 16.85 -24.14 6.53
N GLY A 209 17.33 -25.38 6.47
CA GLY A 209 17.17 -26.28 5.31
C GLY A 209 17.75 -25.72 4.00
N GLY A 210 18.64 -24.73 4.06
CA GLY A 210 19.07 -23.96 2.88
C GLY A 210 18.02 -22.95 2.38
N LEU A 211 17.09 -22.52 3.23
CA LEU A 211 16.05 -21.51 2.91
C LEU A 211 16.37 -20.10 3.41
N SER A 212 17.52 -19.87 4.06
CA SER A 212 17.95 -18.51 4.44
C SER A 212 18.08 -17.65 3.18
N ASP A 213 17.55 -16.43 3.21
CA ASP A 213 17.54 -15.48 2.08
C ASP A 213 16.88 -16.07 0.81
N LYS A 214 15.80 -16.83 0.99
CA LYS A 214 15.05 -17.44 -0.12
C LYS A 214 13.60 -17.05 -0.14
N TYR A 215 13.13 -16.87 -1.36
CA TYR A 215 11.73 -16.77 -1.70
C TYR A 215 11.05 -18.15 -1.69
N ILE A 216 9.91 -18.24 -1.04
CA ILE A 216 9.08 -19.43 -0.90
C ILE A 216 7.65 -19.05 -1.31
N PRO A 217 7.18 -19.51 -2.48
CA PRO A 217 5.82 -19.21 -2.91
C PRO A 217 4.77 -20.08 -2.20
N ARG A 218 3.55 -19.57 -2.08
CA ARG A 218 2.33 -20.29 -1.68
C ARG A 218 2.46 -21.04 -0.35
N HIS A 219 3.07 -20.39 0.64
CA HIS A 219 3.23 -20.94 1.96
C HIS A 219 1.91 -20.90 2.76
N PRO A 220 1.44 -22.01 3.35
CA PRO A 220 0.20 -22.05 4.12
C PRO A 220 0.14 -21.07 5.30
N LYS A 221 -1.01 -20.41 5.48
CA LYS A 221 -1.28 -19.43 6.54
C LYS A 221 -1.05 -19.97 7.95
N ASP A 222 -1.39 -21.21 8.21
CA ASP A 222 -1.30 -21.92 9.49
C ASP A 222 0.14 -22.17 9.94
N LEU A 223 1.09 -22.10 9.02
CA LEU A 223 2.52 -22.20 9.29
C LEU A 223 3.19 -20.83 9.53
N LEU A 224 2.43 -19.75 9.38
CA LEU A 224 2.87 -18.40 9.68
C LEU A 224 2.31 -17.94 11.02
N ARG A 225 3.11 -17.17 11.75
CA ARG A 225 2.68 -16.49 12.98
C ARG A 225 3.15 -15.05 12.95
N LYS A 226 2.28 -14.12 13.37
CA LYS A 226 2.70 -12.74 13.57
C LYS A 226 3.82 -12.68 14.60
N THR A 227 4.86 -11.94 14.27
CA THR A 227 5.79 -11.48 15.27
C THR A 227 4.99 -10.58 16.23
N LYS A 228 5.09 -10.82 17.54
CA LYS A 228 4.57 -9.85 18.50
C LYS A 228 5.42 -8.60 18.29
N ALA A 229 4.82 -7.51 17.83
CA ALA A 229 5.43 -6.20 17.97
C ALA A 229 5.83 -6.06 19.46
N ASN A 230 7.13 -6.11 19.74
CA ASN A 230 7.79 -6.18 21.05
C ASN A 230 7.82 -7.51 21.83
N SER A 231 8.52 -8.54 21.32
CA SER A 231 9.29 -9.42 22.23
C SER A 231 10.53 -10.07 21.59
N LEU A 232 11.17 -9.42 20.64
CA LEU A 232 12.58 -9.72 20.34
C LEU A 232 13.42 -8.73 21.15
N ASN A 233 14.13 -9.26 22.14
CA ASN A 233 15.34 -8.62 22.62
C ASN A 233 16.13 -8.11 21.41
N PRO A 234 16.74 -6.92 21.49
CA PRO A 234 17.69 -6.53 20.47
C PRO A 234 18.80 -7.59 20.50
N GLY A 235 18.95 -8.34 19.40
CA GLY A 235 20.25 -8.93 19.09
C GLY A 235 21.32 -7.83 19.27
N PRO A 236 22.53 -8.19 19.71
CA PRO A 236 23.49 -7.25 20.27
C PRO A 236 23.55 -6.02 19.37
N ARG A 237 23.12 -4.87 19.92
CA ARG A 237 23.36 -3.59 19.27
C ARG A 237 24.84 -3.61 18.93
N VAL A 238 25.17 -3.61 17.64
CA VAL A 238 26.48 -3.17 17.21
C VAL A 238 26.59 -1.79 17.84
N ARG A 239 27.33 -1.69 18.94
CA ARG A 239 27.57 -0.41 19.60
C ARG A 239 28.07 0.49 18.48
N PRO A 240 27.51 1.70 18.30
CA PRO A 240 28.19 2.67 17.47
C PRO A 240 29.62 2.70 17.99
N LEU A 241 30.58 2.43 17.10
CA LEU A 241 32.00 2.54 17.42
C LEU A 241 32.15 3.88 18.14
N LEU A 242 32.51 3.85 19.42
CA LEU A 242 32.84 5.06 20.16
C LEU A 242 33.81 5.82 19.25
N LYS A 243 33.50 7.09 18.97
CA LYS A 243 34.46 7.92 18.25
C LYS A 243 35.76 7.83 19.02
N ARG A 244 36.87 7.60 18.33
CA ARG A 244 38.20 7.32 18.90
C ARG A 244 38.58 8.29 20.04
N GLU A 245 38.07 9.52 20.00
CA GLU A 245 38.24 10.55 21.02
C GLU A 245 37.53 10.23 22.34
N GLU A 246 36.29 9.71 22.32
CA GLU A 246 35.54 9.33 23.54
C GLU A 246 36.17 8.12 24.24
N ALA A 247 36.70 7.16 23.46
CA ALA A 247 37.41 6.00 24.00
C ALA A 247 38.74 6.40 24.66
N MET A 248 39.46 7.39 24.09
CA MET A 248 40.70 7.91 24.67
C MET A 248 40.44 8.77 25.92
N GLN A 249 39.32 9.48 25.98
CA GLN A 249 38.91 10.26 27.15
C GLN A 249 38.66 9.34 28.36
N MET A 250 37.86 8.27 28.17
CA MET A 250 37.60 7.28 29.23
C MET A 250 38.88 6.58 29.71
N MET A 251 39.82 6.30 28.81
CA MET A 251 41.07 5.63 29.18
C MET A 251 42.01 6.54 29.98
N ARG A 252 41.94 7.86 29.78
CA ARG A 252 42.67 8.83 30.62
C ARG A 252 42.05 8.98 32.01
N GLU A 253 40.73 8.92 32.11
CA GLU A 253 40.02 8.98 33.40
C GLU A 253 40.22 7.70 34.24
N LEU A 254 40.41 6.54 33.60
CA LEU A 254 40.68 5.27 34.29
C LEU A 254 42.15 5.11 34.74
N LEU A 255 43.07 5.91 34.19
CA LEU A 255 44.50 5.86 34.50
C LEU A 255 44.98 7.02 35.39
N ALA A 256 44.07 7.93 35.78
CA ALA A 256 44.29 9.01 36.73
C ALA A 256 43.79 8.63 38.12
#